data_AF-A0ABD4TBU2-F1
#
_entry.id   AF-A0ABD4TBU2-F1
#
_cell.length_a   1.000
_cell.length_b   1.000
_cell.length_c   1.000
_cell.angle_alpha   90.00
_cell.angle_beta   90.00
_cell.angle_gamma   90.00
#
_symmetry.space_group_name_H-M   'P 1'
#
loop_
_entity.id
_entity.type
_entity.pdbx_description
1 polymer ?
#
loop_
_entity_poly.entity_id
_entity_poly.type
_entity_poly.pdbx_seq_one_letter_code
_entity_poly.pdbx_strand_id
1 'polypeptide(L)'
;MESEEVDSVVQEIVATLDNLFHAEKRARLQVSALEEREYPLAATFEMVRDLEADSAIEEALAGFGFEYHTVDDDAELWISDEHGLMVFLSFTAPDGRYYNYRIVAFDVVGEDEERSA
;
A
#
# COMPACT_ATOMS: atom_id res chain seq x y z
N MET A 1 -8.65 2.82 25.64
CA MET A 1 -9.63 2.09 24.80
C MET A 1 -9.38 2.44 23.34
N GLU A 2 -9.27 3.73 22.97
CA GLU A 2 -8.88 4.17 21.61
C GLU A 2 -7.57 3.57 21.09
N SER A 3 -6.55 3.40 21.94
CA SER A 3 -5.25 2.83 21.53
C SER A 3 -5.30 1.34 21.16
N GLU A 4 -6.26 0.58 21.70
CA GLU A 4 -6.39 -0.87 21.40
C GLU A 4 -7.12 -1.08 20.06
N GLU A 5 -8.05 -0.19 19.72
CA GLU A 5 -8.76 -0.21 18.44
C GLU A 5 -7.84 0.21 17.29
N VAL A 6 -7.05 1.27 17.46
CA VAL A 6 -6.04 1.69 16.46
C VAL A 6 -4.97 0.62 16.26
N ASP A 7 -4.51 -0.05 17.32
CA ASP A 7 -3.54 -1.14 17.20
C ASP A 7 -4.11 -2.33 16.41
N SER A 8 -5.39 -2.67 16.61
CA SER A 8 -6.07 -3.70 15.81
C SER A 8 -6.18 -3.33 14.33
N VAL A 9 -6.53 -2.08 14.02
CA VAL A 9 -6.61 -1.58 12.64
C VAL A 9 -5.23 -1.61 11.98
N VAL A 10 -4.19 -1.16 12.68
CA VAL A 10 -2.81 -1.23 12.19
C VAL A 10 -2.40 -2.67 11.89
N GLN A 11 -2.70 -3.62 12.78
CA GLN A 11 -2.39 -5.03 12.54
C GLN A 11 -3.13 -5.60 11.33
N GLU A 12 -4.39 -5.19 11.10
CA GLU A 12 -5.16 -5.63 9.94
C GLU A 12 -4.62 -5.06 8.62
N ILE A 13 -4.23 -3.78 8.62
CA ILE A 13 -3.56 -3.13 7.49
C ILE A 13 -2.24 -3.82 7.17
N VAL A 14 -1.40 -4.06 8.19
CA VAL A 14 -0.12 -4.80 8.05
C VAL A 14 -0.36 -6.18 7.43
N ALA A 15 -1.31 -6.94 7.96
CA ALA A 15 -1.61 -8.28 7.45
C ALA A 15 -2.10 -8.25 5.99
N THR A 16 -2.91 -7.25 5.63
CA THR A 16 -3.43 -7.08 4.28
C THR A 16 -2.31 -6.74 3.30
N LEU A 17 -1.49 -5.73 3.63
CA LEU A 17 -0.35 -5.31 2.82
C LEU A 17 0.68 -6.43 2.64
N ASP A 18 1.04 -7.14 3.72
CA ASP A 18 1.97 -8.27 3.65
C ASP A 18 1.45 -9.38 2.72
N ASN A 19 0.15 -9.70 2.79
CA ASN A 19 -0.45 -10.70 1.91
C ASN A 19 -0.43 -10.26 0.43
N LEU A 20 -0.73 -8.99 0.15
CA LEU A 20 -0.67 -8.43 -1.20
C LEU A 20 0.76 -8.49 -1.76
N PHE A 21 1.75 -8.02 -1.00
CA PHE A 21 3.15 -8.05 -1.43
C PHE A 21 3.70 -9.47 -1.57
N HIS A 22 3.26 -10.41 -0.73
CA HIS A 22 3.59 -11.82 -0.90
C HIS A 22 2.97 -12.42 -2.17
N ALA A 23 1.72 -12.08 -2.49
CA ALA A 23 1.06 -12.52 -3.70
C ALA A 23 1.75 -11.96 -4.95
N GLU A 24 2.11 -10.68 -4.92
CA GLU A 24 2.86 -9.99 -5.97
C GLU A 24 4.23 -10.64 -6.20
N LYS A 25 5.01 -10.85 -5.13
CA LYS A 25 6.31 -11.53 -5.20
C LYS A 25 6.19 -12.94 -5.79
N ARG A 26 5.13 -13.68 -5.43
CA ARG A 26 4.88 -15.01 -5.97
C ARG A 26 4.51 -14.96 -7.45
N ALA A 27 3.67 -14.02 -7.86
CA ALA A 27 3.30 -13.82 -9.26
C ALA A 27 4.52 -13.50 -10.13
N ARG A 28 5.43 -12.65 -9.63
CA ARG A 28 6.70 -12.33 -10.31
C ARG A 28 7.57 -13.56 -10.55
N LEU A 29 7.71 -14.40 -9.54
CA LEU A 29 8.45 -15.67 -9.70
C LEU A 29 7.82 -16.58 -10.77
N GLN A 30 6.50 -16.52 -10.95
CA GLN A 30 5.82 -17.26 -12.02
C GLN A 30 6.11 -16.63 -13.39
N VAL A 31 6.08 -15.30 -13.51
CA VAL A 31 6.44 -14.60 -14.75
C VAL A 31 7.87 -14.91 -15.15
N SER A 32 8.84 -14.76 -14.25
CA SER A 32 10.24 -15.09 -14.54
C SER A 32 10.44 -16.55 -14.96
N ALA A 33 9.69 -17.49 -14.36
CA ALA A 33 9.71 -18.89 -14.78
C ALA A 33 9.08 -19.13 -16.17
N LEU A 34 8.12 -18.30 -16.58
CA LEU A 34 7.53 -18.33 -17.93
C LEU A 34 8.50 -17.71 -18.95
N GLU A 35 9.19 -16.63 -18.60
CA GLU A 35 10.20 -15.99 -19.44
C GLU A 35 11.41 -16.89 -19.68
N GLU A 36 11.92 -17.57 -18.65
CA GLU A 36 13.03 -18.54 -18.77
C GLU A 36 12.69 -19.67 -19.75
N ARG A 37 11.40 -20.00 -19.87
CA ARG A 37 10.89 -21.04 -20.77
C ARG A 37 10.45 -20.49 -22.13
N GLU A 38 10.74 -19.22 -22.41
CA GLU A 38 10.38 -18.50 -23.63
C GLU A 38 8.87 -18.61 -23.93
N TYR A 39 8.04 -18.58 -22.88
CA TYR A 39 6.61 -18.78 -23.05
C TYR A 39 5.99 -17.58 -23.80
N PRO A 40 5.23 -17.80 -24.89
CA PRO A 40 4.77 -16.71 -25.77
C PRO A 40 3.90 -15.64 -25.10
N LEU A 41 3.30 -15.96 -23.95
CA LEU A 41 2.40 -15.07 -23.21
C LEU A 41 3.05 -14.46 -21.96
N ALA A 42 4.34 -14.68 -21.69
CA ALA A 42 4.98 -14.18 -20.47
C ALA A 42 4.78 -12.66 -20.29
N ALA A 43 4.97 -11.88 -21.36
CA ALA A 43 4.73 -10.43 -21.35
C ALA A 43 3.26 -10.05 -21.11
N THR A 44 2.30 -10.82 -21.62
CA THR A 44 0.87 -10.58 -21.34
C THR A 44 0.52 -10.89 -19.90
N PHE A 45 1.11 -11.95 -19.32
CA PHE A 45 0.96 -12.26 -17.91
C PHE A 45 1.56 -11.17 -17.01
N GLU A 46 2.71 -10.63 -17.37
CA GLU A 46 3.33 -9.49 -16.66
C GLU A 46 2.40 -8.28 -16.65
N MET A 47 1.97 -7.80 -17.84
CA MET A 47 1.12 -6.61 -17.95
C MET A 47 -0.21 -6.71 -17.18
N VAL A 48 -0.88 -7.87 -17.24
CA VAL A 48 -2.15 -8.07 -16.54
C VAL A 48 -1.93 -8.11 -15.02
N ARG A 49 -0.81 -8.69 -14.57
CA ARG A 49 -0.45 -8.76 -13.15
C ARG A 49 -0.10 -7.40 -12.56
N ASP A 50 0.66 -6.58 -13.27
CA ASP A 50 1.01 -5.23 -12.80
C ASP A 50 -0.26 -4.40 -12.58
N LEU A 51 -1.20 -4.42 -13.53
CA LEU A 51 -2.49 -3.75 -13.39
C LEU A 51 -3.31 -4.26 -12.19
N GLU A 52 -3.31 -5.58 -11.95
CA GLU A 52 -4.03 -6.18 -10.83
C GLU A 52 -3.37 -5.87 -9.47
N ALA A 53 -2.05 -5.73 -9.42
CA ALA A 53 -1.32 -5.44 -8.19
C ALA A 53 -1.57 -3.99 -7.73
N ASP A 54 -1.46 -3.02 -8.66
CA ASP A 54 -1.70 -1.61 -8.37
C ASP A 54 -3.14 -1.38 -7.91
N SER A 55 -4.12 -1.96 -8.62
CA SER A 55 -5.54 -1.89 -8.25
C SER A 55 -5.80 -2.49 -6.86
N ALA A 56 -5.18 -3.62 -6.54
CA ALA A 56 -5.45 -4.30 -5.27
C ALA A 56 -4.95 -3.53 -4.04
N ILE A 57 -3.84 -2.80 -4.15
CA ILE A 57 -3.31 -1.96 -3.06
C ILE A 57 -4.22 -0.75 -2.85
N GLU A 58 -4.58 -0.06 -3.94
CA GLU A 58 -5.51 1.09 -3.90
C GLU A 58 -6.86 0.69 -3.31
N GLU A 59 -7.46 -0.41 -3.79
CA GLU A 59 -8.75 -0.90 -3.31
C GLU A 59 -8.69 -1.30 -1.83
N ALA A 60 -7.59 -1.92 -1.39
CA ALA A 60 -7.41 -2.29 0.01
C ALA A 60 -7.32 -1.05 0.91
N LEU A 61 -6.46 -0.09 0.58
CA LEU A 61 -6.27 1.12 1.39
C LEU A 61 -7.51 2.01 1.39
N ALA A 62 -8.18 2.17 0.25
CA ALA A 62 -9.47 2.86 0.19
C ALA A 62 -10.55 2.17 1.05
N GLY A 63 -10.52 0.83 1.13
CA GLY A 63 -11.39 0.05 2.02
C GLY A 63 -11.17 0.34 3.51
N PHE A 64 -9.96 0.76 3.90
CA PHE A 64 -9.62 1.24 5.25
C PHE A 64 -9.81 2.75 5.41
N GLY A 65 -10.46 3.43 4.46
CA GLY A 65 -10.72 4.87 4.53
C GLY A 65 -9.47 5.74 4.36
N PHE A 66 -8.44 5.24 3.66
CA PHE A 66 -7.30 6.07 3.27
C PHE A 66 -7.58 6.83 1.98
N GLU A 67 -7.13 8.08 1.94
CA GLU A 67 -7.11 8.93 0.76
C GLU A 67 -5.71 8.96 0.16
N TYR A 68 -5.62 8.90 -1.17
CA TYR A 68 -4.36 8.93 -1.91
C TYR A 68 -3.83 10.36 -2.07
N HIS A 69 -2.54 10.53 -1.80
CA HIS A 69 -1.79 11.76 -1.98
C HIS A 69 -0.49 11.50 -2.73
N THR A 70 -0.31 12.20 -3.85
CA THR A 70 0.93 12.19 -4.62
C THR A 70 2.02 12.97 -3.88
N VAL A 71 3.14 12.32 -3.58
CA VAL A 71 4.28 12.94 -2.89
C VAL A 71 5.51 13.05 -3.79
N ASP A 72 5.87 11.97 -4.46
CA ASP A 72 7.00 11.91 -5.40
C ASP A 72 6.73 10.86 -6.49
N ASP A 73 7.54 10.82 -7.54
CA ASP A 73 7.38 9.84 -8.62
C ASP A 73 7.67 8.41 -8.13
N ASP A 74 8.52 8.27 -7.10
CA ASP A 74 8.94 6.99 -6.54
C ASP A 74 8.28 6.66 -5.17
N ALA A 75 7.29 7.43 -4.73
CA ALA A 75 6.65 7.26 -3.43
C ALA A 75 5.19 7.70 -3.39
N GLU A 76 4.37 6.87 -2.76
CA GLU A 76 2.95 7.11 -2.54
C GLU A 76 2.68 7.39 -1.05
N LEU A 77 1.75 8.31 -0.78
CA LEU A 77 1.28 8.60 0.56
C LEU A 77 -0.22 8.40 0.62
N TRP A 78 -0.66 7.70 1.66
CA TRP A 78 -2.04 7.43 1.95
C TRP A 78 -2.34 7.93 3.36
N ILE A 79 -3.38 8.74 3.53
CA ILE A 79 -3.74 9.33 4.83
C ILE A 79 -5.17 8.95 5.19
N SER A 80 -5.38 8.48 6.41
CA SER A 80 -6.70 8.24 7.00
C SER A 80 -6.85 9.12 8.23
N ASP A 81 -7.64 10.19 8.11
CA ASP A 81 -8.01 11.05 9.25
C ASP A 81 -8.93 10.31 10.24
N GLU A 82 -9.72 9.34 9.76
CA GLU A 82 -10.60 8.50 10.60
C GLU A 82 -9.78 7.70 11.63
N HIS A 83 -8.63 7.18 11.21
CA HIS A 83 -7.77 6.37 12.06
C HIS A 83 -6.55 7.12 12.61
N GLY A 84 -6.31 8.37 12.18
CA GLY A 84 -5.09 9.10 12.49
C GLY A 84 -3.84 8.36 11.99
N LEU A 85 -3.91 7.76 10.80
CA LEU A 85 -2.85 6.92 10.23
C LEU A 85 -2.37 7.43 8.88
N MET A 86 -1.05 7.37 8.67
CA MET A 86 -0.40 7.57 7.38
C MET A 86 0.32 6.29 6.96
N VAL A 87 0.11 5.88 5.72
CA VAL A 87 0.85 4.79 5.07
C VAL A 87 1.69 5.37 3.95
N PHE A 88 3.01 5.22 4.08
CA PHE A 88 3.97 5.56 3.02
C PHE A 88 4.30 4.28 2.28
N LEU A 89 4.13 4.26 0.96
CA LEU A 89 4.62 3.21 0.09
C LEU A 89 5.78 3.76 -0.74
N SER A 90 6.86 3.01 -0.85
CA SER A 90 8.05 3.41 -1.61
C SER A 90 8.55 2.27 -2.47
N PHE A 91 8.98 2.59 -3.68
CA PHE A 91 9.50 1.57 -4.60
C PHE A 91 11.00 1.36 -4.38
N THR A 92 11.44 0.11 -4.23
CA THR A 92 12.87 -0.23 -4.15
C THR A 92 13.50 -0.50 -5.51
N ALA A 93 12.74 -0.44 -6.59
CA ALA A 93 13.25 -0.62 -7.95
C ALA A 93 12.67 0.45 -8.89
N PRO A 94 13.45 0.91 -9.88
CA PRO A 94 13.11 2.04 -10.76
C PRO A 94 11.94 1.75 -11.72
N ASP A 95 11.42 0.54 -11.66
CA ASP A 95 10.28 0.07 -12.39
C ASP A 95 8.99 0.10 -11.55
N GLY A 96 9.03 0.57 -10.29
CA GLY A 96 7.86 0.68 -9.40
C GLY A 96 7.49 -0.63 -8.69
N ARG A 97 8.38 -1.62 -8.69
CA ARG A 97 7.97 -3.03 -8.59
C ARG A 97 8.21 -3.74 -7.26
N TYR A 98 8.70 -3.02 -6.26
CA TYR A 98 8.92 -3.57 -4.93
C TYR A 98 8.52 -2.54 -3.91
N TYR A 99 7.42 -2.79 -3.23
CA TYR A 99 6.95 -1.89 -2.20
C TYR A 99 7.66 -2.15 -0.88
N ASN A 100 8.20 -1.10 -0.28
CA ASN A 100 8.39 -1.00 1.15
C ASN A 100 7.33 -0.06 1.69
N TYR A 101 6.70 -0.47 2.80
CA TYR A 101 5.70 0.36 3.44
C TYR A 101 6.14 0.78 4.85
N ARG A 102 5.65 1.94 5.27
CA ARG A 102 5.79 2.44 6.63
C ARG A 102 4.47 3.03 7.08
N ILE A 103 3.98 2.56 8.23
CA ILE A 103 2.78 3.08 8.87
C ILE A 103 3.19 4.01 10.01
N VAL A 104 2.57 5.17 10.09
CA VAL A 104 2.83 6.19 11.13
C VAL A 104 1.49 6.68 11.67
N ALA A 105 1.33 6.68 13.00
CA ALA A 105 0.19 7.31 13.64
C ALA A 105 0.44 8.81 13.86
N PHE A 106 -0.61 9.61 13.74
CA PHE A 106 -0.58 11.05 14.00
C PHE A 106 -1.85 11.49 14.73
N ASP A 107 -1.73 12.53 15.55
CA ASP A 107 -2.89 13.16 16.18
C ASP A 107 -3.51 14.19 15.22
N VAL A 108 -4.80 14.03 14.93
CA VAL A 108 -5.58 15.03 14.20
C VAL A 108 -5.96 16.14 15.18
N VAL A 109 -5.22 17.25 15.16
CA VAL A 109 -5.60 18.44 15.95
C VAL A 109 -6.76 19.13 15.24
N GLY A 110 -7.98 18.91 15.72
CA GLY A 110 -9.16 19.66 15.27
C GLY A 110 -9.02 21.15 15.63
N GLU A 111 -9.58 22.04 14.80
CA GLU A 111 -9.58 23.51 14.97
C GLU A 111 -10.34 24.03 16.23
N ASP A 112 -10.51 23.22 17.27
CA ASP A 112 -11.16 23.59 18.53
C ASP A 112 -10.18 24.00 19.66
N GLU A 113 -8.87 24.08 19.39
CA GLU A 113 -7.87 24.60 20.34
C GLU A 113 -7.45 26.06 20.11
N GLU A 114 -8.26 26.85 19.40
CA GLU A 114 -8.11 28.31 19.29
C GLU A 114 -9.10 29.11 20.16
N ARG A 115 -9.50 28.62 21.34
CA ARG A 115 -10.18 29.45 22.36
C ARG A 115 -9.86 29.06 23.79
N SER A 116 -8.65 29.38 24.24
CA SER A 116 -8.40 29.71 25.66
C SER A 116 -7.13 30.57 25.75
N ALA A 117 -7.28 31.83 25.37
CA ALA A 117 -6.40 32.92 25.80
C ALA A 117 -6.93 33.52 27.10
#